data_AF-A0A7X3KHS6-F1
#
_entry.id   AF-A0A7X3KHS6-F1
#
_cell.length_a   1.000
_cell.length_b   1.000
_cell.length_c   1.000
_cell.angle_alpha   90.00
_cell.angle_beta   90.00
_cell.angle_gamma   90.00
#
_symmetry.space_group_name_H-M   'P 1'
#
loop_
_entity.id
_entity.type
_entity.pdbx_description
1 polymer ?
#
loop_
_entity_poly.entity_id
_entity_poly.type
_entity_poly.pdbx_seq_one_letter_code
_entity_poly.pdbx_strand_id
1 'polypeptide(L)'
;MHCPFWLSGNECSCERIRYKDKHFNETNNRDRLIGRKGGGQLLSYTVRPGDTLLRVARDFGISAASLLACNPRLTEGEPMPVGIILQIPPASDVWYTVQEGDTLQRLSELFGIEAAAVEAANRCCAPAKWVPGMLLRIPVGPPNRIVDARAEYGPNELSRDCALLADRYSTAVEARSIGESVMGKPIIAIKLGNGPRVIHANGAFHANEWITSVLLMAFVEDAARAAEMNLLLRAVDIKSLLTKVTLWIVPMVNPDGVQLVQEGLHVGHPLYAELLEMNRGSGRFSRWKANVRGVDLNDQFPAHWEEECSRRGTPGPGPRDYPGPSPLSEPEAAAMAAFTEEQQFELVLALHTQGQEIYWNYRGYEPPGSEGIAFRLGQASGYRPVYLTGSDAGYKDWFIQAYRKPGFTIEAGIGVNPLPLEQFDDMYDDIVKLLLEAMQS
;
A
#
# COMPACT_ATOMS: atom_id res chain seq x y z
N MET A 1 -9.11 -43.40 60.27
CA MET A 1 -8.02 -42.47 59.92
C MET A 1 -8.65 -41.23 59.30
N HIS A 2 -8.40 -40.08 59.94
CA HIS A 2 -8.62 -38.68 59.56
C HIS A 2 -9.65 -38.27 58.47
N CYS A 3 -10.68 -37.57 58.93
CA CYS A 3 -11.18 -36.28 58.42
C CYS A 3 -10.06 -35.20 58.61
N PRO A 4 -10.05 -33.95 58.03
CA PRO A 4 -11.26 -33.18 57.69
C PRO A 4 -11.16 -32.01 56.63
N PHE A 5 -12.29 -31.27 56.52
CA PHE A 5 -12.57 -29.89 56.01
C PHE A 5 -12.71 -29.64 54.48
N TRP A 6 -13.89 -29.29 53.92
CA TRP A 6 -14.88 -28.20 54.11
C TRP A 6 -14.53 -26.88 53.40
N LEU A 7 -15.43 -26.44 52.51
CA LEU A 7 -16.18 -25.16 52.47
C LEU A 7 -16.72 -24.97 51.03
N SER A 8 -18.02 -25.22 50.77
CA SER A 8 -19.14 -24.24 50.76
C SER A 8 -18.90 -23.05 49.80
N GLY A 9 -19.76 -22.65 48.89
CA GLY A 9 -21.18 -22.90 48.63
C GLY A 9 -21.71 -21.68 47.86
N ASN A 10 -22.65 -21.89 46.93
CA ASN A 10 -23.90 -21.15 46.75
C ASN A 10 -24.41 -21.21 45.31
N GLU A 11 -25.66 -21.62 45.22
CA GLU A 11 -26.54 -21.61 44.06
C GLU A 11 -27.11 -20.22 43.76
N CYS A 12 -27.58 -20.09 42.51
CA CYS A 12 -28.69 -19.26 42.02
C CYS A 12 -28.63 -17.72 42.14
N SER A 13 -28.66 -17.04 40.98
CA SER A 13 -29.93 -16.55 40.43
C SER A 13 -29.75 -15.92 39.05
N CYS A 14 -30.79 -16.06 38.24
CA CYS A 14 -30.94 -15.48 36.90
C CYS A 14 -31.68 -14.15 37.05
N GLU A 15 -31.06 -13.03 36.70
CA GLU A 15 -31.77 -11.77 36.45
C GLU A 15 -31.17 -11.07 35.21
N ARG A 16 -32.04 -10.88 34.21
CA ARG A 16 -31.82 -10.04 33.02
C ARG A 16 -31.97 -8.58 33.42
N ILE A 17 -30.95 -7.75 33.22
CA ILE A 17 -31.12 -6.32 32.88
C ILE A 17 -30.04 -5.88 31.86
N ARG A 18 -30.50 -5.07 30.89
CA ARG A 18 -29.88 -4.62 29.63
C ARG A 18 -28.64 -3.72 29.80
N TYR A 19 -27.69 -3.84 28.89
CA TYR A 19 -26.72 -2.80 28.47
C TYR A 19 -26.55 -2.94 26.93
N LYS A 20 -27.17 -2.08 26.11
CA LYS A 20 -26.65 -0.82 25.55
C LYS A 20 -25.30 -0.95 24.85
N ASP A 21 -25.40 -0.93 23.51
CA ASP A 21 -24.47 -0.45 22.48
C ASP A 21 -22.99 -0.37 22.86
N LYS A 22 -22.19 -1.29 22.31
CA LYS A 22 -20.77 -1.07 22.03
C LYS A 22 -20.42 -1.61 20.64
N HIS A 23 -19.73 -0.76 19.91
CA HIS A 23 -19.24 -0.89 18.55
C HIS A 23 -18.65 -2.27 18.22
N PHE A 24 -19.06 -2.80 17.07
CA PHE A 24 -18.45 -3.93 16.39
C PHE A 24 -16.97 -3.63 16.09
N ASN A 25 -16.08 -4.49 16.58
CA ASN A 25 -14.65 -4.42 16.27
C ASN A 25 -14.32 -5.63 15.38
N GLU A 26 -14.34 -5.44 14.07
CA GLU A 26 -14.05 -6.48 13.06
C GLU A 26 -12.55 -6.59 12.79
N THR A 27 -11.77 -7.20 13.69
CA THR A 27 -10.33 -7.42 13.41
C THR A 27 -9.75 -8.75 13.91
N ASN A 28 -10.53 -9.67 14.49
CA ASN A 28 -9.96 -10.94 14.96
C ASN A 28 -10.29 -12.10 14.01
N ASN A 29 -9.32 -12.52 13.19
CA ASN A 29 -9.43 -13.69 12.31
C ASN A 29 -9.58 -15.03 13.07
N ARG A 30 -9.46 -15.01 14.42
CA ARG A 30 -9.54 -16.19 15.29
C ARG A 30 -10.95 -16.75 15.49
N ASP A 31 -12.00 -15.96 15.29
CA ASP A 31 -13.40 -16.41 15.43
C ASP A 31 -13.92 -17.19 14.20
N ARG A 32 -13.04 -17.42 13.22
CA ARG A 32 -13.40 -17.84 11.85
C ARG A 32 -12.80 -19.21 11.47
N LEU A 33 -12.21 -19.89 12.45
CA LEU A 33 -11.53 -21.17 12.33
C LEU A 33 -12.53 -22.31 12.53
N ILE A 34 -12.66 -23.22 11.57
CA ILE A 34 -13.45 -24.44 11.75
C ILE A 34 -12.54 -25.52 12.37
N GLY A 35 -12.46 -25.50 13.71
CA GLY A 35 -11.83 -26.57 14.51
C GLY A 35 -10.33 -26.39 14.79
N ARG A 36 -9.97 -26.36 16.08
CA ARG A 36 -8.60 -26.46 16.57
C ARG A 36 -8.48 -27.67 17.48
N LYS A 37 -7.89 -28.77 17.00
CA LYS A 37 -7.45 -29.87 17.85
C LYS A 37 -5.95 -30.09 17.63
N GLY A 38 -5.17 -29.85 18.68
CA GLY A 38 -3.79 -30.33 18.93
C GLY A 38 -2.76 -30.31 17.79
N GLY A 39 -1.70 -29.50 17.96
CA GLY A 39 -0.35 -29.64 17.38
C GLY A 39 -0.18 -30.32 16.03
N GLY A 40 -0.04 -29.53 14.96
CA GLY A 40 0.45 -30.00 13.65
C GLY A 40 -0.61 -30.26 12.56
N GLN A 41 -1.88 -29.91 12.76
CA GLN A 41 -2.92 -30.08 11.73
C GLN A 41 -3.08 -28.84 10.82
N LEU A 42 -3.32 -29.11 9.54
CA LEU A 42 -3.80 -28.17 8.54
C LEU A 42 -5.06 -27.47 9.05
N LEU A 43 -5.07 -26.14 8.97
CA LEU A 43 -6.21 -25.32 9.33
C LEU A 43 -7.16 -25.20 8.13
N SER A 44 -8.47 -25.29 8.36
CA SER A 44 -9.47 -25.00 7.31
C SER A 44 -9.93 -23.54 7.38
N TYR A 45 -9.88 -22.85 6.24
CA TYR A 45 -10.28 -21.45 6.08
C TYR A 45 -11.24 -21.29 4.89
N THR A 46 -12.38 -20.63 5.08
CA THR A 46 -13.32 -20.36 3.97
C THR A 46 -12.98 -19.04 3.29
N VAL A 47 -12.71 -19.08 1.99
CA VAL A 47 -12.43 -17.89 1.16
C VAL A 47 -13.60 -16.92 1.20
N ARG A 48 -13.29 -15.64 1.40
CA ARG A 48 -14.22 -14.52 1.53
C ARG A 48 -14.09 -13.58 0.33
N PRO A 49 -15.09 -12.73 0.07
CA PRO A 49 -14.91 -11.59 -0.82
C PRO A 49 -13.68 -10.77 -0.39
N GLY A 50 -12.80 -10.47 -1.36
CA GLY A 50 -11.57 -9.71 -1.16
C GLY A 50 -10.31 -10.53 -0.83
N ASP A 51 -10.45 -11.83 -0.58
CA ASP A 51 -9.29 -12.70 -0.38
C ASP A 51 -8.53 -12.93 -1.70
N THR A 52 -7.22 -12.71 -1.68
CA THR A 52 -6.26 -13.17 -2.70
C THR A 52 -5.35 -14.25 -2.11
N LEU A 53 -4.69 -15.02 -2.98
CA LEU A 53 -3.75 -16.05 -2.53
C LEU A 53 -2.66 -15.44 -1.62
N LEU A 54 -2.09 -14.30 -2.02
CA LEU A 54 -1.03 -13.64 -1.28
C LEU A 54 -1.55 -13.00 0.02
N ARG A 55 -2.74 -12.37 0.03
CA ARG A 55 -3.37 -11.85 1.26
C ARG A 55 -3.61 -12.95 2.29
N VAL A 56 -4.16 -14.09 1.86
CA VAL A 56 -4.37 -15.23 2.76
C VAL A 56 -3.04 -15.77 3.25
N ALA A 57 -2.05 -15.96 2.35
CA ALA A 57 -0.73 -16.43 2.73
C ALA A 57 -0.07 -15.51 3.78
N ARG A 58 -0.13 -14.19 3.55
CA ARG A 58 0.31 -13.15 4.48
C ARG A 58 -0.39 -13.23 5.83
N ASP A 59 -1.72 -13.25 5.84
CA ASP A 59 -2.52 -13.23 7.06
C ASP A 59 -2.27 -14.46 7.95
N PHE A 60 -1.85 -15.58 7.35
CA PHE A 60 -1.46 -16.80 8.05
C PHE A 60 0.05 -16.97 8.25
N GLY A 61 0.88 -16.02 7.78
CA GLY A 61 2.33 -16.05 7.93
C GLY A 61 3.01 -17.21 7.18
N ILE A 62 2.49 -17.57 6.00
CA ILE A 62 3.01 -18.66 5.16
C ILE A 62 3.35 -18.14 3.76
N SER A 63 4.10 -18.92 2.98
CA SER A 63 4.35 -18.59 1.58
C SER A 63 3.16 -18.95 0.69
N ALA A 64 2.96 -18.19 -0.40
CA ALA A 64 1.94 -18.49 -1.41
C ALA A 64 2.14 -19.89 -2.01
N ALA A 65 3.39 -20.27 -2.27
CA ALA A 65 3.77 -21.59 -2.75
C ALA A 65 3.36 -22.70 -1.77
N SER A 66 3.56 -22.50 -0.46
CA SER A 66 3.11 -23.44 0.58
C SER A 66 1.59 -23.56 0.62
N LEU A 67 0.88 -22.44 0.45
CA LEU A 67 -0.58 -22.43 0.39
C LEU A 67 -1.11 -23.16 -0.86
N LEU A 68 -0.53 -22.91 -2.04
CA LEU A 68 -0.87 -23.60 -3.29
C LEU A 68 -0.59 -25.11 -3.21
N ALA A 69 0.55 -25.50 -2.65
CA ALA A 69 0.92 -26.91 -2.48
C ALA A 69 -0.12 -27.69 -1.66
N CYS A 70 -0.77 -27.03 -0.68
CA CYS A 70 -1.85 -27.63 0.12
C CYS A 70 -3.23 -27.53 -0.56
N ASN A 71 -3.35 -26.75 -1.63
CA ASN A 71 -4.61 -26.47 -2.33
C ASN A 71 -4.45 -26.61 -3.86
N PRO A 72 -4.16 -27.83 -4.37
CA PRO A 72 -3.81 -28.05 -5.79
C PRO A 72 -4.94 -27.75 -6.80
N ARG A 73 -6.14 -27.41 -6.32
CA ARG A 73 -7.26 -26.94 -7.13
C ARG A 73 -7.20 -25.45 -7.46
N LEU A 74 -6.29 -24.71 -6.82
CA LEU A 74 -6.04 -23.31 -7.11
C LEU A 74 -4.99 -23.21 -8.22
N THR A 75 -5.16 -22.20 -9.08
CA THR A 75 -4.17 -21.83 -10.09
C THR A 75 -3.57 -20.49 -9.70
N GLU A 76 -2.25 -20.40 -9.75
CA GLU A 76 -1.53 -19.14 -9.53
C GLU A 76 -1.95 -18.07 -10.57
N GLY A 77 -2.17 -16.84 -10.11
CA GLY A 77 -2.56 -15.72 -10.96
C GLY A 77 -4.05 -15.67 -11.36
N GLU A 78 -4.87 -16.64 -10.96
CA GLU A 78 -6.32 -16.59 -11.14
C GLU A 78 -7.03 -16.21 -9.82
N PRO A 79 -8.14 -15.43 -9.86
CA PRO A 79 -8.90 -15.07 -8.66
C PRO A 79 -9.40 -16.29 -7.89
N MET A 80 -9.34 -16.22 -6.56
CA MET A 80 -9.84 -17.33 -5.71
C MET A 80 -11.38 -17.32 -5.65
N PRO A 81 -12.06 -18.44 -5.95
CA PRO A 81 -13.52 -18.51 -5.82
C PRO A 81 -13.97 -18.34 -4.37
N VAL A 82 -14.87 -17.39 -4.11
CA VAL A 82 -15.45 -17.17 -2.79
C VAL A 82 -16.22 -18.40 -2.32
N GLY A 83 -16.08 -18.75 -1.04
CA GLY A 83 -16.79 -19.86 -0.39
C GLY A 83 -16.07 -21.20 -0.39
N ILE A 84 -14.96 -21.36 -1.12
CA ILE A 84 -14.17 -22.59 -1.07
C ILE A 84 -13.37 -22.69 0.25
N ILE A 85 -13.10 -23.91 0.71
CA ILE A 85 -12.39 -24.15 1.98
C ILE A 85 -10.91 -24.45 1.72
N LEU A 86 -10.02 -23.49 1.95
CA LEU A 86 -8.58 -23.68 1.87
C LEU A 86 -8.05 -24.51 3.03
N GLN A 87 -7.08 -25.37 2.72
CA GLN A 87 -6.22 -26.05 3.68
C GLN A 87 -4.96 -25.20 3.89
N ILE A 88 -4.89 -24.51 5.02
CA ILE A 88 -3.78 -23.65 5.40
C ILE A 88 -2.74 -24.52 6.13
N PRO A 89 -1.51 -24.67 5.60
CA PRO A 89 -0.46 -25.40 6.31
C PRO A 89 -0.16 -24.72 7.65
N PRO A 90 0.28 -25.49 8.67
CA PRO A 90 0.80 -24.87 9.88
C PRO A 90 2.00 -23.99 9.50
N ALA A 91 1.98 -22.74 9.93
CA ALA A 91 3.11 -21.85 9.77
C ALA A 91 4.32 -22.48 10.46
N SER A 92 5.36 -22.80 9.68
CA SER A 92 6.54 -23.50 10.16
C SER A 92 7.65 -22.49 10.42
N ASP A 93 8.15 -22.48 11.65
CA ASP A 93 9.35 -21.71 12.00
C ASP A 93 10.51 -22.13 11.11
N VAL A 94 11.33 -21.15 10.74
CA VAL A 94 12.52 -21.39 9.92
C VAL A 94 13.70 -21.64 10.85
N TRP A 95 14.52 -22.65 10.56
CA TRP A 95 15.80 -22.82 11.23
C TRP A 95 16.87 -22.07 10.44
N TYR A 96 17.51 -21.11 11.09
CA TYR A 96 18.55 -20.28 10.50
C TYR A 96 19.89 -20.58 11.14
N THR A 97 20.92 -20.78 10.31
CA THR A 97 22.30 -20.90 10.77
C THR A 97 22.91 -19.51 10.89
N VAL A 98 23.32 -19.13 12.10
CA VAL A 98 23.98 -17.84 12.38
C VAL A 98 25.21 -17.68 11.49
N GLN A 99 25.33 -16.54 10.83
CA GLN A 99 26.46 -16.15 10.00
C GLN A 99 27.37 -15.16 10.75
N GLU A 100 28.58 -14.96 10.24
CA GLU A 100 29.50 -13.95 10.77
C GLU A 100 28.90 -12.54 10.64
N GLY A 101 28.93 -11.78 11.75
CA GLY A 101 28.34 -10.44 11.81
C GLY A 101 26.84 -10.38 12.09
N ASP A 102 26.17 -11.52 12.30
CA ASP A 102 24.76 -11.52 12.67
C ASP A 102 24.54 -10.97 14.08
N THR A 103 23.56 -10.08 14.17
CA THR A 103 23.03 -9.54 15.43
C THR A 103 21.53 -9.82 15.48
N LEU A 104 20.95 -9.81 16.67
CA LEU A 104 19.50 -9.93 16.83
C LEU A 104 18.74 -8.90 15.99
N GLN A 105 19.26 -7.67 15.91
CA GLN A 105 18.68 -6.61 15.10
C GLN A 105 18.73 -6.95 13.61
N ARG A 106 19.88 -7.41 13.10
CA ARG A 106 20.03 -7.83 11.70
C ARG A 106 19.11 -9.02 11.35
N LEU A 107 18.94 -9.97 12.28
CA LEU A 107 18.02 -11.11 12.08
C LEU A 107 16.56 -10.67 12.10
N SER A 108 16.20 -9.74 13.00
CA SER A 108 14.88 -9.12 13.03
C SER A 108 14.56 -8.44 11.70
N GLU A 109 15.52 -7.71 11.12
CA GLU A 109 15.40 -7.05 9.82
C GLU A 109 15.33 -8.06 8.66
N LEU A 110 16.23 -9.05 8.63
CA LEU A 110 16.31 -10.07 7.57
C LEU A 110 15.04 -10.91 7.47
N PHE A 111 14.49 -11.33 8.61
CA PHE A 111 13.28 -12.14 8.66
C PHE A 111 12.01 -11.30 8.79
N GLY A 112 12.18 -9.98 8.89
CA GLY A 112 11.09 -9.03 9.04
C GLY A 112 10.26 -9.27 10.29
N ILE A 113 10.78 -9.86 11.36
CA ILE A 113 10.03 -10.19 12.60
C ILE A 113 10.60 -9.42 13.79
N GLU A 114 9.77 -9.15 14.79
CA GLU A 114 10.21 -8.48 16.02
C GLU A 114 11.39 -9.20 16.69
N ALA A 115 12.42 -8.44 17.09
CA ALA A 115 13.58 -8.96 17.81
C ALA A 115 13.16 -9.78 19.05
N ALA A 116 12.18 -9.27 19.80
CA ALA A 116 11.62 -9.96 20.96
C ALA A 116 10.99 -11.32 20.61
N ALA A 117 10.45 -11.49 19.40
CA ALA A 117 9.93 -12.77 18.93
C ALA A 117 11.07 -13.76 18.66
N VAL A 118 12.14 -13.32 17.97
CA VAL A 118 13.35 -14.14 17.75
C VAL A 118 13.94 -14.59 19.10
N GLU A 119 14.09 -13.67 20.05
CA GLU A 119 14.58 -14.00 21.40
C GLU A 119 13.64 -14.99 22.11
N ALA A 120 12.33 -14.75 22.05
CA ALA A 120 11.35 -15.60 22.70
C ALA A 120 11.35 -17.04 22.14
N ALA A 121 11.59 -17.20 20.84
CA ALA A 121 11.71 -18.51 20.20
C ALA A 121 13.02 -19.23 20.58
N ASN A 122 14.06 -18.48 20.94
CA ASN A 122 15.40 -18.99 21.25
C ASN A 122 15.78 -18.83 22.74
N ARG A 123 14.81 -18.81 23.65
CA ARG A 123 15.04 -18.62 25.11
C ARG A 123 16.08 -19.56 25.74
N CYS A 124 16.38 -20.69 25.11
CA CYS A 124 17.44 -21.59 25.56
C CYS A 124 18.85 -20.97 25.46
N CYS A 125 19.03 -19.93 24.64
CA CYS A 125 20.31 -19.28 24.41
C CYS A 125 20.13 -17.76 24.21
N ALA A 126 20.68 -16.96 25.12
CA ALA A 126 20.62 -15.50 25.03
C ALA A 126 21.36 -14.96 23.79
N PRO A 127 20.92 -13.84 23.18
CA PRO A 127 21.52 -13.28 21.97
C PRO A 127 23.02 -13.05 22.03
N ALA A 128 23.54 -12.65 23.19
CA ALA A 128 24.98 -12.43 23.41
C ALA A 128 25.85 -13.70 23.25
N LYS A 129 25.23 -14.87 23.11
CA LYS A 129 25.91 -16.17 22.94
C LYS A 129 25.72 -16.75 21.54
N TRP A 130 25.01 -16.06 20.64
CA TRP A 130 24.82 -16.53 19.28
C TRP A 130 26.13 -16.35 18.51
N VAL A 131 26.66 -17.46 17.99
CA VAL A 131 27.93 -17.51 17.26
C VAL A 131 27.74 -18.15 15.89
N PRO A 132 28.56 -17.82 14.88
CA PRO A 132 28.45 -18.41 13.56
C PRO A 132 28.39 -19.95 13.59
N GLY A 133 27.46 -20.53 12.83
CA GLY A 133 27.19 -21.98 12.79
C GLY A 133 26.12 -22.46 13.76
N MET A 134 25.67 -21.63 14.72
CA MET A 134 24.58 -21.98 15.63
C MET A 134 23.23 -21.97 14.90
N LEU A 135 22.34 -22.92 15.19
CA LEU A 135 20.96 -22.91 14.69
C LEU A 135 20.06 -22.09 15.60
N LEU A 136 19.37 -21.10 15.02
CA LEU A 136 18.32 -20.33 15.65
C LEU A 136 16.96 -20.69 15.05
N ARG A 137 15.97 -20.78 15.91
CA ARG A 137 14.56 -20.90 15.53
C ARG A 137 14.02 -19.51 15.25
N ILE A 138 13.75 -19.21 14.00
CA ILE A 138 13.12 -17.96 13.57
C ILE A 138 11.61 -18.21 13.55
N PRO A 139 10.84 -17.67 14.51
CA PRO A 139 9.42 -17.93 14.57
C PRO A 139 8.70 -17.25 13.42
N VAL A 140 7.59 -17.83 12.97
CA VAL A 140 6.62 -17.04 12.21
C VAL A 140 5.99 -16.03 13.16
N GLY A 141 6.33 -14.76 13.00
CA GLY A 141 5.87 -13.66 13.85
C GLY A 141 5.24 -12.54 13.01
N PRO A 142 4.43 -11.67 13.63
CA PRO A 142 3.95 -10.47 12.96
C PRO A 142 5.16 -9.65 12.51
N PRO A 143 5.11 -9.08 11.29
CA PRO A 143 6.25 -8.37 10.79
C PRO A 143 6.60 -7.19 11.71
N ASN A 144 7.88 -6.85 11.85
CA ASN A 144 8.35 -5.60 12.50
C ASN A 144 8.07 -4.37 11.61
N ARG A 145 7.05 -4.47 10.77
CA ARG A 145 6.57 -3.45 9.85
C ARG A 145 5.07 -3.49 9.81
N ILE A 146 4.47 -2.32 9.79
CA ILE A 146 3.05 -2.13 9.54
C ILE A 146 2.77 -2.38 8.05
N VAL A 147 3.61 -1.83 7.18
CA VAL A 147 3.44 -1.92 5.73
C VAL A 147 4.11 -3.19 5.21
N ASP A 148 3.30 -4.12 4.73
CA ASP A 148 3.76 -5.38 4.15
C ASP A 148 3.71 -5.34 2.62
N ALA A 149 4.87 -5.26 2.00
CA ALA A 149 5.04 -5.22 0.55
C ALA A 149 5.15 -6.61 -0.11
N ARG A 150 4.93 -7.69 0.63
CA ARG A 150 5.03 -9.08 0.11
C ARG A 150 3.70 -9.61 -0.45
N ALA A 151 2.64 -8.81 -0.42
CA ALA A 151 1.32 -9.17 -0.93
C ALA A 151 0.65 -7.98 -1.61
N GLU A 152 -0.51 -8.19 -2.26
CA GLU A 152 -1.24 -7.08 -2.86
C GLU A 152 -1.65 -6.05 -1.80
N TYR A 153 -1.51 -4.77 -2.15
CA TYR A 153 -1.77 -3.64 -1.28
C TYR A 153 -2.99 -2.87 -1.77
N GLY A 154 -4.14 -3.11 -1.15
CA GLY A 154 -5.42 -2.53 -1.54
C GLY A 154 -5.92 -1.45 -0.58
N PRO A 155 -7.14 -0.94 -0.78
CA PRO A 155 -7.72 0.10 0.07
C PRO A 155 -7.94 -0.35 1.53
N ASN A 156 -8.17 -1.66 1.75
CA ASN A 156 -8.33 -2.23 3.09
C ASN A 156 -7.00 -2.24 3.86
N GLU A 157 -5.93 -2.70 3.21
CA GLU A 157 -4.57 -2.60 3.75
C GLU A 157 -4.19 -1.16 4.05
N LEU A 158 -4.39 -0.26 3.07
CA LEU A 158 -4.08 1.16 3.22
C LEU A 158 -4.78 1.78 4.43
N SER A 159 -6.09 1.56 4.58
CA SER A 159 -6.87 2.15 5.67
C SER A 159 -6.41 1.66 7.04
N ARG A 160 -6.16 0.35 7.16
CA ARG A 160 -5.63 -0.27 8.39
C ARG A 160 -4.25 0.27 8.72
N ASP A 161 -3.36 0.29 7.74
CA ASP A 161 -1.95 0.66 7.96
C ASP A 161 -1.83 2.15 8.26
N CYS A 162 -2.62 3.03 7.64
CA CYS A 162 -2.69 4.45 8.01
C CYS A 162 -3.09 4.64 9.48
N ALA A 163 -4.09 3.91 9.97
CA ALA A 163 -4.50 3.98 11.37
C ALA A 163 -3.39 3.49 12.32
N LEU A 164 -2.72 2.38 11.98
CA LEU A 164 -1.60 1.85 12.76
C LEU A 164 -0.38 2.77 12.75
N LEU A 165 -0.06 3.39 11.61
CA LEU A 165 1.06 4.33 11.48
C LEU A 165 0.80 5.62 12.26
N ALA A 166 -0.42 6.16 12.19
CA ALA A 166 -0.80 7.35 12.96
C ALA A 166 -0.83 7.09 14.48
N ASP A 167 -1.19 5.88 14.91
CA ASP A 167 -1.11 5.48 16.33
C ASP A 167 0.34 5.28 16.79
N ARG A 168 1.13 4.50 16.03
CA ARG A 168 2.51 4.15 16.37
C ARG A 168 3.47 5.35 16.31
N TYR A 169 3.36 6.15 15.25
CA TYR A 169 4.25 7.26 14.97
C TYR A 169 3.53 8.61 15.08
N SER A 170 2.75 8.77 16.15
CA SER A 170 1.85 9.91 16.37
C SER A 170 2.52 11.29 16.41
N THR A 171 3.85 11.36 16.53
CA THR A 171 4.58 12.65 16.46
C THR A 171 5.01 13.01 15.05
N ALA A 172 5.12 12.02 14.16
CA ALA A 172 5.59 12.19 12.79
C ALA A 172 4.47 12.07 11.74
N VAL A 173 3.42 11.29 12.02
CA VAL A 173 2.38 10.89 11.06
C VAL A 173 1.02 11.41 11.48
N GLU A 174 0.34 12.08 10.55
CA GLU A 174 -1.09 12.37 10.62
C GLU A 174 -1.76 11.81 9.36
N ALA A 175 -2.94 11.22 9.48
CA ALA A 175 -3.70 10.72 8.33
C ALA A 175 -5.13 11.26 8.37
N ARG A 176 -5.63 11.71 7.21
CA ARG A 176 -7.01 12.18 7.05
C ARG A 176 -7.59 11.80 5.68
N SER A 177 -8.90 11.65 5.61
CA SER A 177 -9.58 11.56 4.32
C SER A 177 -9.70 12.96 3.69
N ILE A 178 -9.45 13.05 2.38
CA ILE A 178 -9.61 14.28 1.58
C ILE A 178 -10.83 14.22 0.65
N GLY A 179 -11.58 13.13 0.70
CA GLY A 179 -12.69 12.85 -0.19
C GLY A 179 -12.99 11.35 -0.23
N GLU A 180 -13.95 10.99 -1.06
CA GLU A 180 -14.37 9.61 -1.26
C GLU A 180 -14.35 9.27 -2.74
N SER A 181 -14.08 8.00 -3.04
CA SER A 181 -14.19 7.46 -4.39
C SER A 181 -15.64 7.29 -4.82
N VAL A 182 -15.87 6.87 -6.07
CA VAL A 182 -17.22 6.56 -6.58
C VAL A 182 -18.01 5.62 -5.67
N MET A 183 -17.35 4.62 -5.07
CA MET A 183 -17.97 3.63 -4.20
C MET A 183 -17.93 4.02 -2.71
N GLY A 184 -17.60 5.27 -2.38
CA GLY A 184 -17.57 5.77 -1.00
C GLY A 184 -16.34 5.35 -0.19
N LYS A 185 -15.27 4.87 -0.83
CA LYS A 185 -14.02 4.54 -0.11
C LYS A 185 -13.24 5.83 0.18
N PRO A 186 -12.66 6.00 1.36
CA PRO A 186 -11.91 7.20 1.68
C PRO A 186 -10.65 7.29 0.80
N ILE A 187 -10.40 8.47 0.24
CA ILE A 187 -9.12 8.85 -0.36
C ILE A 187 -8.28 9.46 0.77
N ILE A 188 -7.24 8.74 1.19
CA ILE A 188 -6.48 9.06 2.40
C ILE A 188 -5.23 9.86 2.04
N ALA A 189 -5.06 11.02 2.67
CA ALA A 189 -3.83 11.79 2.68
C ALA A 189 -3.08 11.59 4.00
N ILE A 190 -1.76 11.44 3.92
CA ILE A 190 -0.84 11.26 5.04
C ILE A 190 0.11 12.45 5.08
N LYS A 191 0.28 13.06 6.24
CA LYS A 191 1.23 14.14 6.47
C LYS A 191 2.46 13.60 7.21
N LEU A 192 3.64 13.97 6.73
CA LEU A 192 4.92 13.80 7.41
C LEU A 192 5.57 15.16 7.66
N GLY A 193 5.91 15.43 8.93
CA GLY A 193 6.61 16.65 9.32
C GLY A 193 5.73 17.88 9.44
N ASN A 194 6.34 19.00 9.81
CA ASN A 194 5.67 20.27 10.09
C ASN A 194 6.48 21.47 9.59
N GLY A 195 7.36 21.26 8.62
CA GLY A 195 8.18 22.33 8.06
C GLY A 195 7.40 23.23 7.10
N PRO A 196 7.88 24.47 6.89
CA PRO A 196 7.16 25.48 6.11
C PRO A 196 7.08 25.18 4.61
N ARG A 197 8.02 24.42 4.05
CA ARG A 197 7.98 24.02 2.64
C ARG A 197 7.06 22.81 2.48
N VAL A 198 5.93 22.98 1.84
CA VAL A 198 4.90 21.93 1.70
C VAL A 198 5.02 21.29 0.32
N ILE A 199 5.30 19.99 0.25
CA ILE A 199 5.37 19.24 -1.00
C ILE A 199 4.41 18.06 -0.99
N HIS A 200 4.20 17.46 -2.15
CA HIS A 200 3.24 16.38 -2.30
C HIS A 200 3.75 15.23 -3.17
N ALA A 201 3.42 14.00 -2.77
CA ALA A 201 3.55 12.80 -3.60
C ALA A 201 2.22 12.03 -3.65
N ASN A 202 1.93 11.38 -4.77
CA ASN A 202 0.76 10.53 -4.89
C ASN A 202 1.00 9.30 -5.76
N GLY A 203 0.12 8.32 -5.67
CA GLY A 203 0.19 7.07 -6.42
C GLY A 203 -1.17 6.48 -6.74
N ALA A 204 -1.15 5.46 -7.58
CA ALA A 204 -2.31 4.69 -8.03
C ALA A 204 -3.46 5.57 -8.54
N PHE A 205 -3.15 6.56 -9.38
CA PHE A 205 -4.13 7.15 -10.30
C PHE A 205 -4.68 6.08 -11.24
N HIS A 206 -3.78 5.27 -11.81
CA HIS A 206 -4.14 4.10 -12.57
C HIS A 206 -4.26 2.86 -11.67
N ALA A 207 -5.37 2.14 -11.83
CA ALA A 207 -5.73 1.00 -10.99
C ALA A 207 -4.71 -0.16 -11.03
N ASN A 208 -4.13 -0.44 -12.20
CA ASN A 208 -3.13 -1.49 -12.39
C ASN A 208 -1.71 -1.08 -12.00
N GLU A 209 -1.52 0.15 -11.52
CA GLU A 209 -0.23 0.69 -11.04
C GLU A 209 -0.21 0.77 -9.51
N TRP A 210 -1.02 -0.08 -8.85
CA TRP A 210 -1.23 -0.09 -7.40
C TRP A 210 0.05 -0.29 -6.57
N ILE A 211 1.12 -0.81 -7.18
CA ILE A 211 2.42 -0.98 -6.50
C ILE A 211 3.01 0.37 -6.05
N THR A 212 2.66 1.47 -6.73
CA THR A 212 3.03 2.84 -6.32
C THR A 212 2.50 3.20 -4.92
N SER A 213 1.32 2.69 -4.54
CA SER A 213 0.78 2.90 -3.19
C SER A 213 1.66 2.28 -2.12
N VAL A 214 2.10 1.04 -2.31
CA VAL A 214 2.93 0.36 -1.30
C VAL A 214 4.36 0.90 -1.26
N LEU A 215 4.90 1.39 -2.38
CA LEU A 215 6.17 2.12 -2.40
C LEU A 215 6.10 3.39 -1.52
N LEU A 216 5.02 4.17 -1.67
CA LEU A 216 4.79 5.36 -0.85
C LEU A 216 4.55 5.02 0.62
N MET A 217 3.78 3.96 0.91
CA MET A 217 3.51 3.55 2.28
C MET A 217 4.77 3.02 2.99
N ALA A 218 5.61 2.26 2.28
CA ALA A 218 6.89 1.79 2.84
C ALA A 218 7.81 2.98 3.18
N PHE A 219 7.82 4.00 2.32
CA PHE A 219 8.54 5.24 2.59
C PHE A 219 8.00 5.96 3.83
N VAL A 220 6.67 6.06 3.98
CA VAL A 220 6.04 6.66 5.16
C VAL A 220 6.51 5.98 6.44
N GLU A 221 6.46 4.64 6.49
CA GLU A 221 6.89 3.90 7.67
C GLU A 221 8.37 4.10 7.97
N ASP A 222 9.25 4.04 6.97
CA ASP A 222 10.69 4.24 7.17
C ASP A 222 11.04 5.65 7.61
N ALA A 223 10.42 6.66 7.01
CA ALA A 223 10.64 8.05 7.38
C ALA A 223 10.12 8.34 8.80
N ALA A 224 8.92 7.86 9.13
CA ALA A 224 8.33 8.03 10.45
C ALA A 224 9.18 7.36 11.55
N ARG A 225 9.58 6.10 11.31
CA ARG A 225 10.49 5.36 12.20
C ARG A 225 11.81 6.08 12.38
N ALA A 226 12.43 6.54 11.30
CA ALA A 226 13.69 7.26 11.36
C ALA A 226 13.58 8.58 12.14
N ALA A 227 12.49 9.32 11.96
CA ALA A 227 12.23 10.57 12.68
C ALA A 227 12.09 10.36 14.19
N GLU A 228 11.28 9.40 14.62
CA GLU A 228 10.99 9.18 16.04
C GLU A 228 12.15 8.50 16.79
N MET A 229 12.86 7.59 16.11
CA MET A 229 14.00 6.88 16.69
C MET A 229 15.34 7.62 16.54
N ASN A 230 15.36 8.80 15.91
CA ASN A 230 16.57 9.56 15.57
C ASN A 230 17.59 8.74 14.75
N LEU A 231 17.10 7.98 13.78
CA LEU A 231 17.94 7.22 12.84
C LEU A 231 18.16 8.01 11.55
N LEU A 232 19.21 7.64 10.81
CA LEU A 232 19.41 8.12 9.46
C LEU A 232 18.69 7.20 8.46
N LEU A 233 17.98 7.78 7.49
CA LEU A 233 17.43 7.04 6.35
C LEU A 233 18.27 7.39 5.11
N ARG A 234 19.03 6.41 4.60
CA ARG A 234 19.98 6.62 3.48
C ARG A 234 20.90 7.83 3.71
N ALA A 235 21.48 7.90 4.91
CA ALA A 235 22.35 8.99 5.39
C ALA A 235 21.67 10.36 5.59
N VAL A 236 20.34 10.45 5.49
CA VAL A 236 19.57 11.67 5.74
C VAL A 236 19.02 11.68 7.17
N ASP A 237 19.22 12.79 7.88
CA ASP A 237 18.57 13.06 9.17
C ASP A 237 17.12 13.47 8.94
N ILE A 238 16.21 12.49 9.04
CA ILE A 238 14.78 12.69 8.77
C ILE A 238 14.14 13.61 9.80
N LYS A 239 14.53 13.52 11.07
CA LYS A 239 13.97 14.38 12.11
C LYS A 239 14.24 15.85 11.81
N SER A 240 15.48 16.18 11.44
CA SER A 240 15.85 17.54 11.04
C SER A 240 15.14 17.95 9.74
N LEU A 241 15.06 17.06 8.75
CA LEU A 241 14.41 17.34 7.47
C LEU A 241 12.91 17.67 7.64
N LEU A 242 12.19 16.92 8.47
CA LEU A 242 10.76 17.11 8.74
C LEU A 242 10.44 18.40 9.53
N THR A 243 11.44 19.10 10.07
CA THR A 243 11.26 20.48 10.60
C THR A 243 11.32 21.55 9.51
N LYS A 244 11.84 21.21 8.33
CA LYS A 244 12.03 22.13 7.20
C LYS A 244 11.01 21.89 6.08
N VAL A 245 10.56 20.65 5.92
CA VAL A 245 9.57 20.23 4.93
C VAL A 245 8.38 19.54 5.60
N THR A 246 7.19 19.81 5.05
CA THR A 246 5.99 18.99 5.23
C THR A 246 5.76 18.23 3.93
N LEU A 247 5.74 16.90 4.00
CA LEU A 247 5.40 16.05 2.86
C LEU A 247 3.99 15.48 3.05
N TRP A 248 3.09 15.83 2.13
CA TRP A 248 1.77 15.21 2.03
C TRP A 248 1.78 14.09 1.01
N ILE A 249 1.24 12.93 1.35
CA ILE A 249 1.21 11.75 0.50
C ILE A 249 -0.24 11.31 0.33
N VAL A 250 -0.70 11.12 -0.91
CA VAL A 250 -1.96 10.41 -1.20
C VAL A 250 -1.59 9.09 -1.86
N PRO A 251 -1.44 7.99 -1.09
CA PRO A 251 -0.87 6.75 -1.63
C PRO A 251 -1.72 6.11 -2.71
N MET A 252 -3.04 6.26 -2.64
CA MET A 252 -3.99 5.61 -3.52
C MET A 252 -5.13 6.56 -3.89
N VAL A 253 -5.06 7.11 -5.10
CA VAL A 253 -6.10 8.00 -5.62
C VAL A 253 -7.31 7.21 -6.12
N ASN A 254 -7.09 6.00 -6.67
CA ASN A 254 -8.11 5.14 -7.28
C ASN A 254 -8.43 3.87 -6.44
N PRO A 255 -8.96 3.98 -5.21
CA PRO A 255 -9.14 2.81 -4.36
C PRO A 255 -10.14 1.79 -4.95
N ASP A 256 -11.13 2.23 -5.72
CA ASP A 256 -12.10 1.34 -6.34
C ASP A 256 -11.51 0.55 -7.51
N GLY A 257 -10.79 1.23 -8.40
CA GLY A 257 -10.11 0.58 -9.51
C GLY A 257 -9.03 -0.39 -9.02
N VAL A 258 -8.23 0.01 -8.03
CA VAL A 258 -7.20 -0.87 -7.43
C VAL A 258 -7.85 -2.14 -6.85
N GLN A 259 -8.96 -1.99 -6.11
CA GLN A 259 -9.69 -3.15 -5.60
C GLN A 259 -10.17 -4.06 -6.73
N LEU A 260 -10.73 -3.49 -7.79
CA LEU A 260 -11.21 -4.23 -8.96
C LEU A 260 -10.07 -5.00 -9.66
N VAL A 261 -8.88 -4.41 -9.79
CA VAL A 261 -7.70 -5.07 -10.37
C VAL A 261 -7.25 -6.26 -9.54
N GLN A 262 -7.21 -6.11 -8.21
CA GLN A 262 -6.67 -7.12 -7.29
C GLN A 262 -7.67 -8.25 -6.99
N GLU A 263 -8.93 -7.91 -6.76
CA GLU A 263 -9.96 -8.86 -6.30
C GLU A 263 -10.80 -9.41 -7.46
N GLY A 264 -10.75 -8.74 -8.62
CA GLY A 264 -11.61 -9.05 -9.75
C GLY A 264 -13.06 -8.66 -9.53
N LEU A 265 -13.90 -9.03 -10.50
CA LEU A 265 -15.32 -8.71 -10.49
C LEU A 265 -16.14 -9.86 -9.89
N HIS A 266 -16.93 -9.57 -8.85
CA HIS A 266 -17.81 -10.53 -8.19
C HIS A 266 -19.29 -10.18 -8.40
N VAL A 267 -20.17 -11.19 -8.42
CA VAL A 267 -21.60 -11.03 -8.76
C VAL A 267 -22.36 -10.03 -7.87
N GLY A 268 -21.89 -9.80 -6.65
CA GLY A 268 -22.47 -8.81 -5.73
C GLY A 268 -22.00 -7.37 -5.94
N HIS A 269 -21.11 -7.11 -6.91
CA HIS A 269 -20.59 -5.77 -7.17
C HIS A 269 -21.71 -4.87 -7.71
N PRO A 270 -21.95 -3.67 -7.13
CA PRO A 270 -23.03 -2.77 -7.56
C PRO A 270 -23.03 -2.40 -9.05
N LEU A 271 -21.85 -2.38 -9.67
CA LEU A 271 -21.65 -2.09 -11.10
C LEU A 271 -21.30 -3.33 -11.93
N TYR A 272 -21.78 -4.52 -11.54
CA TYR A 272 -21.36 -5.79 -12.16
C TYR A 272 -21.59 -5.82 -13.67
N ALA A 273 -22.80 -5.46 -14.12
CA ALA A 273 -23.16 -5.53 -15.53
C ALA A 273 -22.38 -4.50 -16.36
N GLU A 274 -22.27 -3.27 -15.86
CA GLU A 274 -21.60 -2.16 -16.51
C GLU A 274 -20.09 -2.41 -16.65
N LEU A 275 -19.44 -2.88 -15.58
CA LEU A 275 -18.01 -3.22 -15.61
C LEU A 275 -17.72 -4.35 -16.58
N LEU A 276 -18.59 -5.37 -16.61
CA LEU A 276 -18.42 -6.49 -17.54
C LEU A 276 -18.62 -6.03 -18.99
N GLU A 277 -19.59 -5.17 -19.26
CA GLU A 277 -19.83 -4.57 -20.58
C GLU A 277 -18.65 -3.70 -21.03
N MET A 278 -18.19 -2.78 -20.17
CA MET A 278 -17.02 -1.93 -20.44
C MET A 278 -15.76 -2.77 -20.68
N ASN A 279 -15.64 -3.92 -20.02
CA ASN A 279 -14.57 -4.89 -20.22
C ASN A 279 -14.88 -5.94 -21.32
N ARG A 280 -15.83 -5.66 -22.21
CA ARG A 280 -16.17 -6.49 -23.40
C ARG A 280 -16.52 -7.94 -23.06
N GLY A 281 -17.22 -8.16 -21.96
CA GLY A 281 -17.60 -9.49 -21.47
C GLY A 281 -16.47 -10.22 -20.72
N SER A 282 -15.29 -9.63 -20.57
CA SER A 282 -14.17 -10.25 -19.86
C SER A 282 -14.31 -10.08 -18.34
N GLY A 283 -14.24 -11.18 -17.60
CA GLY A 283 -14.11 -11.15 -16.13
C GLY A 283 -12.70 -10.83 -15.63
N ARG A 284 -11.71 -10.64 -16.53
CA ARG A 284 -10.31 -10.37 -16.16
C ARG A 284 -10.03 -8.88 -16.13
N PHE A 285 -9.81 -8.34 -14.93
CA PHE A 285 -9.61 -6.91 -14.69
C PHE A 285 -8.16 -6.53 -14.39
N SER A 286 -7.20 -7.46 -14.44
CA SER A 286 -5.79 -7.17 -14.09
C SER A 286 -5.16 -6.04 -14.90
N ARG A 287 -5.63 -5.80 -16.14
CA ARG A 287 -5.16 -4.70 -17.01
C ARG A 287 -6.03 -3.43 -16.96
N TRP A 288 -7.01 -3.38 -16.06
CA TRP A 288 -7.87 -2.22 -15.89
C TRP A 288 -7.06 -1.04 -15.34
N LYS A 289 -7.10 0.09 -16.04
CA LYS A 289 -6.35 1.32 -15.73
C LYS A 289 -7.26 2.38 -15.08
N ALA A 290 -8.47 2.50 -15.60
CA ALA A 290 -9.45 3.52 -15.21
C ALA A 290 -9.98 3.35 -13.76
N ASN A 291 -10.78 4.30 -13.28
CA ASN A 291 -11.60 4.11 -12.08
C ASN A 291 -12.76 3.12 -12.35
N VAL A 292 -13.62 2.90 -11.35
CA VAL A 292 -14.72 1.93 -11.46
C VAL A 292 -15.83 2.34 -12.45
N ARG A 293 -15.89 3.63 -12.83
CA ARG A 293 -16.79 4.14 -13.88
C ARG A 293 -16.16 4.11 -15.26
N GLY A 294 -14.95 3.55 -15.40
CA GLY A 294 -14.25 3.47 -16.68
C GLY A 294 -13.70 4.81 -17.16
N VAL A 295 -13.44 5.75 -16.26
CA VAL A 295 -12.78 7.04 -16.55
C VAL A 295 -11.32 6.99 -16.13
N ASP A 296 -10.43 7.47 -16.99
CA ASP A 296 -9.02 7.63 -16.72
C ASP A 296 -8.78 8.85 -15.83
N LEU A 297 -8.41 8.61 -14.57
CA LEU A 297 -8.24 9.69 -13.60
C LEU A 297 -7.07 10.63 -13.93
N ASN A 298 -6.09 10.18 -14.71
CA ASN A 298 -4.99 11.03 -15.15
C ASN A 298 -5.26 11.70 -16.51
N ASP A 299 -6.50 11.68 -16.98
CA ASP A 299 -7.00 12.51 -18.09
C ASP A 299 -8.16 13.43 -17.62
N GLN A 300 -8.29 13.67 -16.31
CA GLN A 300 -9.43 14.39 -15.72
C GLN A 300 -9.14 15.86 -15.38
N PHE A 301 -7.90 16.33 -15.47
CA PHE A 301 -7.55 17.68 -15.00
C PHE A 301 -7.68 18.73 -16.11
N PRO A 302 -8.03 19.99 -15.78
CA PRO A 302 -8.29 21.04 -16.77
C PRO A 302 -6.99 21.65 -17.34
N ALA A 303 -6.20 20.82 -18.03
CA ALA A 303 -5.00 21.21 -18.75
C ALA A 303 -5.14 20.77 -20.20
N HIS A 304 -5.70 21.65 -21.04
CA HIS A 304 -6.01 21.33 -22.44
C HIS A 304 -6.82 20.03 -22.60
N TRP A 305 -7.82 19.84 -21.74
CA TRP A 305 -8.61 18.60 -21.66
C TRP A 305 -9.37 18.29 -22.96
N GLU A 306 -9.90 19.29 -23.66
CA GLU A 306 -10.57 19.11 -24.95
C GLU A 306 -9.62 18.58 -26.03
N GLU A 307 -8.34 18.99 -25.98
CA GLU A 307 -7.29 18.48 -26.88
C GLU A 307 -6.93 17.03 -26.53
N GLU A 308 -6.84 16.68 -25.23
CA GLU A 308 -6.63 15.28 -24.79
C GLU A 308 -7.81 14.40 -25.22
N CYS A 309 -9.06 14.84 -25.01
CA CYS A 309 -10.26 14.13 -25.45
C CYS A 309 -10.23 13.81 -26.95
N SER A 310 -9.88 14.82 -27.75
CA SER A 310 -9.77 14.67 -29.20
C SER A 310 -8.66 13.68 -29.58
N ARG A 311 -7.54 13.69 -28.85
CA ARG A 311 -6.38 12.81 -29.08
C ARG A 311 -6.64 11.36 -28.65
N ARG A 312 -7.28 11.13 -27.50
CA ARG A 312 -7.66 9.79 -27.04
C ARG A 312 -8.66 9.12 -27.98
N GLY A 313 -9.64 9.89 -28.46
CA GLY A 313 -10.64 9.40 -29.41
C GLY A 313 -11.43 8.19 -28.90
N THR A 314 -11.58 8.06 -27.59
CA THR A 314 -12.29 6.94 -26.96
C THR A 314 -13.81 7.14 -27.07
N PRO A 315 -14.58 6.07 -27.39
CA PRO A 315 -16.02 6.19 -27.63
C PRO A 315 -16.86 6.36 -26.36
N GLY A 316 -16.26 6.21 -25.17
CA GLY A 316 -16.93 6.27 -23.88
C GLY A 316 -16.16 5.50 -22.80
N PRO A 317 -16.80 5.30 -21.63
CA PRO A 317 -16.24 4.55 -20.51
C PRO A 317 -15.65 3.19 -20.88
N GLY A 318 -14.51 2.85 -20.29
CA GLY A 318 -13.81 1.62 -20.63
C GLY A 318 -12.62 1.33 -19.72
N PRO A 319 -11.83 0.30 -20.04
CA PRO A 319 -10.72 -0.13 -19.19
C PRO A 319 -9.58 0.89 -19.09
N ARG A 320 -9.51 1.88 -19.99
CA ARG A 320 -8.41 2.85 -20.07
C ARG A 320 -8.74 4.04 -20.97
N ASP A 321 -8.02 5.14 -20.76
CA ASP A 321 -7.85 6.26 -21.69
C ASP A 321 -9.16 7.00 -22.08
N TYR A 322 -10.26 6.82 -21.32
CA TYR A 322 -11.47 7.64 -21.46
C TYR A 322 -11.41 8.84 -20.51
N PRO A 323 -11.31 10.08 -21.00
CA PRO A 323 -11.10 11.26 -20.16
C PRO A 323 -12.31 11.71 -19.35
N GLY A 324 -13.45 11.03 -19.45
CA GLY A 324 -14.70 11.40 -18.77
C GLY A 324 -15.58 12.38 -19.58
N PRO A 325 -16.74 12.77 -19.03
CA PRO A 325 -17.66 13.72 -19.66
C PRO A 325 -17.23 15.19 -19.57
N SER A 326 -16.43 15.55 -18.57
CA SER A 326 -15.85 16.89 -18.38
C SER A 326 -14.65 16.81 -17.42
N PRO A 327 -13.79 17.85 -17.34
CA PRO A 327 -12.75 17.90 -16.32
C PRO A 327 -13.35 17.76 -14.92
N LEU A 328 -12.64 17.04 -14.04
CA LEU A 328 -12.97 16.83 -12.63
C LEU A 328 -14.39 16.28 -12.40
N SER A 329 -14.93 15.51 -13.35
CA SER A 329 -16.22 14.84 -13.20
C SER A 329 -16.18 13.69 -12.19
N GLU A 330 -15.01 13.07 -12.03
CA GLU A 330 -14.80 11.97 -11.09
C GLU A 330 -14.44 12.52 -9.70
N PRO A 331 -15.07 11.97 -8.64
CA PRO A 331 -14.87 12.46 -7.28
C PRO A 331 -13.41 12.28 -6.82
N GLU A 332 -12.69 11.29 -7.33
CA GLU A 332 -11.27 11.09 -7.05
C GLU A 332 -10.41 12.24 -7.56
N ALA A 333 -10.61 12.65 -8.83
CA ALA A 333 -9.89 13.76 -9.42
C ALA A 333 -10.28 15.10 -8.79
N ALA A 334 -11.57 15.29 -8.48
CA ALA A 334 -12.06 16.48 -7.80
C ALA A 334 -11.48 16.62 -6.38
N ALA A 335 -11.36 15.52 -5.62
CA ALA A 335 -10.75 15.52 -4.30
C ALA A 335 -9.27 15.90 -4.36
N MET A 336 -8.54 15.37 -5.35
CA MET A 336 -7.13 15.75 -5.58
C MET A 336 -6.99 17.23 -5.90
N ALA A 337 -7.80 17.77 -6.83
CA ALA A 337 -7.75 19.17 -7.19
C ALA A 337 -8.07 20.10 -6.01
N ALA A 338 -9.11 19.76 -5.21
CA ALA A 338 -9.45 20.52 -4.01
C ALA A 338 -8.34 20.48 -2.96
N PHE A 339 -7.70 19.33 -2.77
CA PHE A 339 -6.60 19.17 -1.83
C PHE A 339 -5.34 19.95 -2.26
N THR A 340 -5.02 19.97 -3.55
CA THR A 340 -3.94 20.80 -4.11
C THR A 340 -4.19 22.28 -3.84
N GLU A 341 -5.42 22.76 -4.05
CA GLU A 341 -5.79 24.14 -3.77
C GLU A 341 -5.76 24.46 -2.28
N GLU A 342 -6.17 23.53 -1.41
CA GLU A 342 -6.14 23.70 0.04
C GLU A 342 -4.69 23.85 0.56
N GLN A 343 -3.77 22.99 0.09
CA GLN A 343 -2.41 22.91 0.65
C GLN A 343 -1.38 23.81 -0.04
N GLN A 344 -1.66 24.29 -1.27
CA GLN A 344 -0.78 25.20 -2.02
C GLN A 344 0.65 24.66 -2.18
N PHE A 345 0.79 23.37 -2.53
CA PHE A 345 2.08 22.68 -2.64
C PHE A 345 3.13 23.45 -3.43
N GLU A 346 4.40 23.37 -3.03
CA GLU A 346 5.55 23.93 -3.73
C GLU A 346 6.10 23.01 -4.82
N LEU A 347 5.90 21.70 -4.68
CA LEU A 347 6.36 20.67 -5.62
C LEU A 347 5.45 19.45 -5.54
N VAL A 348 5.17 18.81 -6.69
CA VAL A 348 4.39 17.56 -6.75
C VAL A 348 5.13 16.43 -7.46
N LEU A 349 4.96 15.20 -6.96
CA LEU A 349 5.44 13.95 -7.56
C LEU A 349 4.24 13.03 -7.79
N ALA A 350 3.88 12.75 -9.05
CA ALA A 350 2.85 11.80 -9.42
C ALA A 350 3.50 10.47 -9.81
N LEU A 351 3.43 9.47 -8.93
CA LEU A 351 4.01 8.16 -9.20
C LEU A 351 3.05 7.32 -10.04
N HIS A 352 3.62 6.75 -11.09
CA HIS A 352 3.04 5.83 -12.05
C HIS A 352 4.00 4.66 -12.27
N THR A 353 3.58 3.69 -13.09
CA THR A 353 4.48 2.68 -13.64
C THR A 353 4.16 2.53 -15.14
N GLN A 354 5.12 2.40 -16.05
CA GLN A 354 6.51 1.97 -15.86
C GLN A 354 7.44 2.60 -16.90
N GLY A 355 8.74 2.59 -16.61
CA GLY A 355 9.76 3.01 -17.57
C GLY A 355 11.08 3.48 -16.98
N GLN A 356 11.15 3.68 -15.65
CA GLN A 356 12.25 4.37 -14.96
C GLN A 356 12.51 5.77 -15.52
N GLU A 357 11.43 6.54 -15.70
CA GLU A 357 11.46 7.88 -16.31
C GLU A 357 10.88 8.95 -15.38
N ILE A 358 11.36 10.19 -15.56
CA ILE A 358 10.91 11.38 -14.84
C ILE A 358 10.47 12.43 -15.87
N TYR A 359 9.17 12.58 -16.10
CA TYR A 359 8.63 13.65 -16.94
C TYR A 359 8.45 14.93 -16.13
N TRP A 360 9.09 16.03 -16.55
CA TRP A 360 9.25 17.23 -15.72
C TRP A 360 8.70 18.53 -16.31
N ASN A 361 8.27 18.51 -17.57
CA ASN A 361 7.83 19.70 -18.30
C ASN A 361 6.32 19.64 -18.63
N TYR A 362 5.76 20.78 -19.03
CA TYR A 362 4.43 20.84 -19.67
C TYR A 362 4.28 22.09 -20.53
N ARG A 363 4.29 21.94 -21.85
CA ARG A 363 4.03 23.01 -22.86
C ARG A 363 4.79 24.34 -22.63
N GLY A 364 5.98 24.30 -22.03
CA GLY A 364 6.75 25.51 -21.70
C GLY A 364 6.19 26.29 -20.52
N TYR A 365 5.30 25.69 -19.73
CA TYR A 365 4.73 26.25 -18.52
C TYR A 365 5.51 25.90 -17.26
N GLU A 366 6.42 24.92 -17.35
CA GLU A 366 7.31 24.54 -16.26
C GLU A 366 8.18 25.72 -15.81
N PRO A 367 8.31 25.97 -14.49
CA PRO A 367 9.09 27.09 -14.01
C PRO A 367 10.61 26.87 -14.20
N PRO A 368 11.41 27.95 -14.23
CA PRO A 368 12.86 27.85 -14.24
C PRO A 368 13.38 26.96 -13.11
N GLY A 369 14.36 26.09 -13.42
CA GLY A 369 14.95 25.17 -12.46
C GLY A 369 14.30 23.79 -12.38
N SER A 370 13.13 23.58 -13.01
CA SER A 370 12.45 22.26 -13.03
C SER A 370 13.34 21.16 -13.62
N GLU A 371 14.05 21.44 -14.71
CA GLU A 371 15.03 20.50 -15.29
C GLU A 371 16.16 20.15 -14.33
N GLY A 372 16.68 21.15 -13.59
CA GLY A 372 17.74 20.95 -12.61
C GLY A 372 17.30 20.07 -11.44
N ILE A 373 16.04 20.21 -10.99
CA ILE A 373 15.45 19.31 -10.00
C ILE A 373 15.30 17.90 -10.60
N ALA A 374 14.73 17.78 -11.80
CA ALA A 374 14.56 16.49 -12.48
C ALA A 374 15.90 15.74 -12.61
N PHE A 375 16.97 16.46 -12.96
CA PHE A 375 18.31 15.89 -13.06
C PHE A 375 18.80 15.34 -11.72
N ARG A 376 18.62 16.06 -10.61
CA ARG A 376 19.01 15.56 -9.28
C ARG A 376 18.19 14.35 -8.85
N LEU A 377 16.88 14.37 -9.10
CA LEU A 377 16.01 13.20 -8.86
C LEU A 377 16.49 11.98 -9.66
N GLY A 378 16.86 12.19 -10.92
CA GLY A 378 17.42 11.13 -11.77
C GLY A 378 18.79 10.62 -11.29
N GLN A 379 19.67 11.50 -10.83
CA GLN A 379 20.95 11.08 -10.22
C GLN A 379 20.76 10.27 -8.93
N ALA A 380 19.77 10.64 -8.11
CA ALA A 380 19.49 9.94 -6.86
C ALA A 380 18.88 8.54 -7.07
N SER A 381 17.98 8.41 -8.06
CA SER A 381 17.19 7.19 -8.29
C SER A 381 17.71 6.30 -9.43
N GLY A 382 18.59 6.83 -10.30
CA GLY A 382 18.94 6.18 -11.56
C GLY A 382 17.92 6.37 -12.68
N TYR A 383 16.79 7.06 -12.44
CA TYR A 383 15.75 7.25 -13.45
C TYR A 383 16.12 8.35 -14.44
N ARG A 384 15.63 8.23 -15.66
CA ARG A 384 15.96 9.15 -16.75
C ARG A 384 15.04 10.37 -16.74
N PRO A 385 15.55 11.61 -16.63
CA PRO A 385 14.76 12.80 -16.89
C PRO A 385 14.37 12.89 -18.37
N VAL A 386 13.09 13.13 -18.65
CA VAL A 386 12.55 13.17 -20.01
C VAL A 386 11.71 14.42 -20.22
N TYR A 387 12.02 15.14 -21.29
CA TYR A 387 11.15 16.20 -21.82
C TYR A 387 10.08 15.57 -22.70
N LEU A 388 8.82 15.64 -22.28
CA LEU A 388 7.67 15.01 -22.92
C LEU A 388 6.93 15.99 -23.84
N THR A 389 6.39 15.47 -24.93
CA THR A 389 5.44 16.19 -25.79
C THR A 389 4.20 15.31 -26.02
N GLY A 390 3.02 15.91 -26.17
CA GLY A 390 1.79 15.17 -26.48
C GLY A 390 1.12 14.49 -25.28
N SER A 391 1.28 15.05 -24.08
CA SER A 391 0.53 14.72 -22.87
C SER A 391 -0.22 15.96 -22.43
N ASP A 392 -1.51 15.83 -22.10
CA ASP A 392 -2.38 16.87 -21.57
C ASP A 392 -3.31 16.21 -20.52
N ALA A 393 -4.08 17.03 -19.79
CA ALA A 393 -5.07 16.61 -18.80
C ALA A 393 -4.59 15.79 -17.58
N GLY A 394 -3.29 15.48 -17.48
CA GLY A 394 -2.69 14.84 -16.31
C GLY A 394 -2.60 15.74 -15.09
N TYR A 395 -2.49 15.14 -13.90
CA TYR A 395 -2.35 15.88 -12.64
C TYR A 395 -1.12 16.80 -12.65
N LYS A 396 0.03 16.29 -13.13
CA LYS A 396 1.26 17.08 -13.33
C LYS A 396 1.00 18.26 -14.27
N ASP A 397 0.36 17.99 -15.41
CA ASP A 397 0.15 18.97 -16.47
C ASP A 397 -0.67 20.15 -15.97
N TRP A 398 -1.77 19.85 -15.28
CA TRP A 398 -2.59 20.86 -14.61
C TRP A 398 -1.85 21.60 -13.50
N PHE A 399 -1.10 20.90 -12.65
CA PHE A 399 -0.35 21.55 -11.59
C PHE A 399 0.67 22.56 -12.14
N ILE A 400 1.44 22.16 -13.15
CA ILE A 400 2.41 23.03 -13.81
C ILE A 400 1.71 24.21 -14.47
N GLN A 401 0.63 23.97 -15.24
CA GLN A 401 -0.10 25.02 -15.95
C GLN A 401 -0.71 26.07 -15.01
N ALA A 402 -1.42 25.61 -13.98
CA ALA A 402 -2.22 26.44 -13.10
C ALA A 402 -1.36 27.18 -12.06
N TYR A 403 -0.40 26.49 -11.45
CA TYR A 403 0.36 27.05 -10.31
C TYR A 403 1.77 27.52 -10.67
N ARG A 404 2.29 27.17 -11.85
CA ARG A 404 3.65 27.52 -12.29
C ARG A 404 4.73 27.06 -11.30
N LYS A 405 4.53 25.85 -10.76
CA LYS A 405 5.42 25.20 -9.79
C LYS A 405 5.95 23.87 -10.33
N PRO A 406 7.11 23.38 -9.85
CA PRO A 406 7.70 22.14 -10.33
C PRO A 406 6.78 20.93 -10.09
N GLY A 407 6.49 20.18 -11.15
CA GLY A 407 5.71 18.94 -11.07
C GLY A 407 6.38 17.84 -11.88
N PHE A 408 6.34 16.62 -11.35
CA PHE A 408 7.02 15.48 -11.96
C PHE A 408 6.12 14.26 -12.01
N THR A 409 6.13 13.56 -13.14
CA THR A 409 5.54 12.22 -13.27
C THR A 409 6.69 11.24 -13.18
N ILE A 410 6.61 10.31 -12.23
CA ILE A 410 7.64 9.32 -11.95
C ILE A 410 7.13 7.97 -12.42
N GLU A 411 7.69 7.42 -13.49
CA GLU A 411 7.34 6.10 -14.02
C GLU A 411 8.26 5.05 -13.41
N ALA A 412 7.83 4.39 -12.33
CA ALA A 412 8.66 3.43 -11.59
C ALA A 412 8.68 2.03 -12.22
N GLY A 413 9.79 1.32 -11.99
CA GLY A 413 9.96 -0.07 -12.45
C GLY A 413 9.95 -0.24 -13.97
N ILE A 414 10.03 -1.51 -14.41
CA ILE A 414 10.03 -1.88 -15.83
C ILE A 414 9.11 -3.09 -16.06
N GLY A 415 8.35 -3.09 -17.16
CA GLY A 415 7.64 -4.27 -17.65
C GLY A 415 6.23 -3.97 -18.12
N VAL A 416 5.28 -4.80 -17.69
CA VAL A 416 3.87 -4.71 -18.06
C VAL A 416 3.03 -4.68 -16.80
N ASN A 417 2.19 -3.64 -16.66
CA ASN A 417 1.33 -3.51 -15.49
C ASN A 417 0.25 -4.61 -15.42
N PRO A 418 -0.08 -5.10 -14.21
CA PRO A 418 0.55 -4.76 -12.93
C PRO A 418 1.97 -5.31 -12.81
N LEU A 419 2.90 -4.48 -12.33
CA LEU A 419 4.28 -4.92 -12.14
C LEU A 419 4.36 -6.01 -11.05
N PRO A 420 5.24 -7.01 -11.22
CA PRO A 420 5.42 -8.08 -10.25
C PRO A 420 5.99 -7.57 -8.93
N LEU A 421 5.52 -8.13 -7.80
CA LEU A 421 5.98 -7.75 -6.45
C LEU A 421 7.46 -8.08 -6.23
N GLU A 422 8.02 -9.01 -6.99
CA GLU A 422 9.44 -9.36 -6.98
C GLU A 422 10.35 -8.17 -7.34
N GLN A 423 9.82 -7.15 -8.05
CA GLN A 423 10.56 -5.91 -8.33
C GLN A 423 10.50 -4.90 -7.18
N PHE A 424 9.70 -5.13 -6.14
CA PHE A 424 9.42 -4.12 -5.11
C PHE A 424 10.69 -3.58 -4.44
N ASP A 425 11.61 -4.46 -4.02
CA ASP A 425 12.80 -4.04 -3.29
C ASP A 425 13.71 -3.13 -4.12
N ASP A 426 13.92 -3.47 -5.40
CA ASP A 426 14.69 -2.66 -6.34
C ASP A 426 14.00 -1.30 -6.59
N MET A 427 12.69 -1.33 -6.87
CA MET A 427 11.92 -0.09 -7.05
C MET A 427 11.93 0.78 -5.79
N TYR A 428 11.84 0.18 -4.61
CA TYR A 428 11.82 0.91 -3.35
C TYR A 428 13.17 1.57 -3.06
N ASP A 429 14.29 0.90 -3.36
CA ASP A 429 15.62 1.50 -3.20
C ASP A 429 15.83 2.72 -4.11
N ASP A 430 15.20 2.76 -5.28
CA ASP A 430 15.23 3.93 -6.17
C ASP A 430 14.28 5.04 -5.68
N ILE A 431 13.04 4.67 -5.33
CA ILE A 431 12.00 5.62 -4.91
C ILE A 431 12.33 6.29 -3.58
N VAL A 432 12.90 5.58 -2.60
CA VAL A 432 13.32 6.18 -1.32
C VAL A 432 14.34 7.29 -1.54
N LYS A 433 15.33 7.08 -2.43
CA LYS A 433 16.34 8.09 -2.75
C LYS A 433 15.71 9.29 -3.48
N LEU A 434 14.79 9.02 -4.41
CA LEU A 434 14.06 10.05 -5.14
C LEU A 434 13.25 10.96 -4.21
N LEU A 435 12.46 10.37 -3.31
CA LEU A 435 11.62 11.11 -2.37
C LEU A 435 12.46 11.95 -1.40
N LEU A 436 13.57 11.40 -0.90
CA LEU A 436 14.51 12.15 -0.06
C LEU A 436 15.14 13.33 -0.79
N GLU A 437 15.52 13.16 -2.06
CA GLU A 437 16.06 14.26 -2.86
C GLU A 437 15.00 15.35 -3.10
N ALA A 438 13.74 14.98 -3.39
CA ALA A 438 12.65 15.94 -3.57
C ALA A 438 12.35 16.74 -2.30
N MET A 439 12.42 16.10 -1.13
CA MET A 439 12.27 16.76 0.16
C MET A 439 13.41 17.77 0.44
N GLN A 440 14.60 17.55 -0.11
CA GLN A 440 15.75 18.44 0.08
C GLN A 440 15.86 19.54 -1.00
N SER A 441 15.17 19.37 -2.13
CA SER A 441 15.36 20.13 -3.38
C SER A 441 14.83 21.56 -3.42
#